data_AF-A0A7W0MK10-F1
#
_entry.id   AF-A0A7W0MK10-F1
#
_cell.length_a   1.000
_cell.length_b   1.000
_cell.length_c   1.000
_cell.angle_alpha   90.00
_cell.angle_beta   90.00
_cell.angle_gamma   90.00
#
_symmetry.space_group_name_H-M   'P 1'
#
loop_
_entity.id
_entity.type
_entity.pdbx_description
1 polymer ?
#
loop_
_entity_poly.entity_id
_entity_poly.type
_entity_poly.pdbx_seq_one_letter_code
_entity_poly.pdbx_strand_id
1 'polypeptide(L)'
;NREPDAPGLAFWKGMLEGRLADCGTANTAEANTCRARAKASVSEAFFVSVEFQQTGYLVYRLYKTSFDPAARPRGLPRYAEFLRDAQAIGSGVIVNAPGWEQKLEANTEAFIKEFVQRSEFTARYPETMSGEQYVTALLANAELSPSGTERQLALAAYGSGGADGRARALRIVAESDLLFRKEFNPAFVLMQYFGYLRRGPDEGEDAPADRQFKGYDFWLQKLNNASGDTTRFNTIEELLAPTRTAQMVEAFVVTGEYRRRFGTD
;
A
#
# COMPACT_ATOMS: atom_id res chain seq x y z
N ASN A 1 -3.25 10.60 -14.26
CA ASN A 1 -4.49 10.18 -13.59
C ASN A 1 -5.36 9.42 -14.57
N ARG A 2 -5.85 8.25 -14.18
CA ARG A 2 -6.88 7.51 -14.92
C ARG A 2 -8.26 8.01 -14.44
N GLU A 3 -9.19 8.18 -15.37
CA GLU A 3 -10.60 8.43 -15.05
C GLU A 3 -11.20 7.20 -14.32
N PRO A 4 -11.93 7.37 -13.22
CA PRO A 4 -12.56 6.26 -12.53
C PRO A 4 -13.59 5.59 -13.44
N ASP A 5 -13.75 4.27 -13.32
CA ASP A 5 -14.87 3.59 -13.99
C ASP A 5 -16.20 4.05 -13.38
N ALA A 6 -17.25 4.11 -14.21
CA ALA A 6 -18.54 4.63 -13.77
C ALA A 6 -19.16 3.84 -12.59
N PRO A 7 -19.10 2.50 -12.55
CA PRO A 7 -19.57 1.73 -11.39
C PRO A 7 -18.83 2.06 -10.10
N GLY A 8 -17.50 2.06 -10.11
CA GLY A 8 -16.67 2.39 -8.95
C GLY A 8 -16.90 3.82 -8.47
N LEU A 9 -16.98 4.78 -9.39
CA LEU A 9 -17.29 6.17 -9.05
C LEU A 9 -18.65 6.30 -8.36
N ALA A 10 -19.68 5.62 -8.88
CA ALA A 10 -21.01 5.63 -8.28
C ALA A 10 -21.02 5.01 -6.88
N PHE A 11 -20.31 3.89 -6.68
CA PHE A 11 -20.17 3.24 -5.38
C PHE A 11 -19.55 4.16 -4.32
N TRP A 12 -18.39 4.74 -4.62
CA TRP A 12 -17.68 5.62 -3.67
C TRP A 12 -18.44 6.91 -3.38
N LYS A 13 -19.10 7.49 -4.40
CA LYS A 13 -19.98 8.65 -4.21
C LYS A 13 -21.17 8.33 -3.32
N GLY A 14 -21.89 7.25 -3.61
CA GLY A 14 -23.05 6.84 -2.82
C GLY A 14 -22.70 6.55 -1.35
N MET A 15 -21.54 5.93 -1.10
CA MET A 15 -21.04 5.73 0.26
C MET A 15 -20.77 7.06 0.97
N LEU A 16 -20.12 8.02 0.31
CA LEU A 16 -19.86 9.34 0.88
C LEU A 16 -21.14 10.12 1.14
N GLU A 17 -22.06 10.16 0.18
CA GLU A 17 -23.35 10.82 0.31
C GLU A 17 -24.16 10.25 1.49
N GLY A 18 -24.20 8.92 1.62
CA GLY A 18 -24.84 8.25 2.75
C GLY A 18 -24.23 8.66 4.10
N ARG A 19 -22.90 8.68 4.21
CA ARG A 19 -22.22 9.10 5.45
C ARG A 19 -22.42 10.58 5.77
N LEU A 20 -22.51 11.44 4.74
CA LEU A 20 -22.73 12.87 4.93
C LEU A 20 -24.17 13.21 5.33
N ALA A 21 -25.15 12.39 4.94
CA ALA A 21 -26.55 12.58 5.30
C ALA A 21 -26.76 12.58 6.83
N ASP A 22 -25.98 11.78 7.58
CA ASP A 22 -26.03 11.70 9.04
C ASP A 22 -25.49 12.95 9.75
N CYS A 23 -24.76 13.82 9.04
CA CYS A 23 -24.08 14.98 9.63
C CYS A 23 -24.92 16.27 9.64
N GLY A 24 -26.07 16.28 8.95
CA GLY A 24 -26.87 17.48 8.75
C GLY A 24 -26.20 18.54 7.86
N THR A 25 -26.97 19.56 7.47
CA THR A 25 -26.53 20.62 6.53
C THR A 25 -26.08 21.91 7.22
N ALA A 26 -26.27 22.03 8.54
CA ALA A 26 -25.89 23.23 9.29
C ALA A 26 -24.35 23.41 9.33
N ASN A 27 -23.89 24.67 9.34
CA ASN A 27 -22.48 25.01 9.51
C ASN A 27 -22.13 25.18 11.00
N THR A 28 -22.29 24.11 11.78
CA THR A 28 -21.85 24.07 13.18
C THR A 28 -20.53 23.31 13.32
N ALA A 29 -19.83 23.50 14.44
CA ALA A 29 -18.59 22.79 14.73
C ALA A 29 -18.80 21.26 14.76
N GLU A 30 -19.92 20.80 15.30
CA GLU A 30 -20.30 19.39 15.37
C GLU A 30 -20.56 18.81 13.97
N ALA A 31 -21.31 19.53 13.14
CA ALA A 31 -21.62 19.10 11.78
C ALA A 31 -20.35 19.06 10.91
N ASN A 32 -19.45 20.05 11.06
CA ASN A 32 -18.14 20.05 10.39
C ASN A 32 -17.25 18.88 10.84
N THR A 33 -17.23 18.57 12.14
CA THR A 33 -16.50 17.41 12.69
C THR A 33 -17.06 16.09 12.14
N CYS A 34 -18.39 15.96 12.07
CA CYS A 34 -19.03 14.79 11.46
C CYS A 34 -18.65 14.62 9.99
N ARG A 35 -18.70 15.70 9.19
CA ARG A 35 -18.31 15.67 7.76
C ARG A 35 -16.84 15.28 7.56
N ALA A 36 -15.94 15.76 8.42
CA ALA A 36 -14.54 15.35 8.39
C ALA A 36 -14.38 13.84 8.65
N ARG A 37 -15.10 13.30 9.65
CA ARG A 37 -15.12 11.86 9.95
C ARG A 37 -15.73 11.04 8.82
N ALA A 38 -16.80 11.52 8.19
CA ALA A 38 -17.41 10.88 7.03
C ALA A 38 -16.39 10.72 5.89
N LYS A 39 -15.73 11.82 5.48
CA LYS A 39 -14.67 11.82 4.45
C LYS A 39 -13.53 10.86 4.84
N ALA A 40 -13.09 10.91 6.09
CA ALA A 40 -12.04 10.03 6.60
C ALA A 40 -12.42 8.54 6.55
N SER A 41 -13.64 8.20 6.94
CA SER A 41 -14.14 6.82 6.94
C SER A 41 -14.25 6.22 5.53
N VAL A 42 -14.64 7.02 4.53
CA VAL A 42 -14.72 6.57 3.13
C VAL A 42 -13.33 6.37 2.55
N SER A 43 -12.40 7.27 2.86
CA SER A 43 -11.00 7.10 2.47
C SER A 43 -10.37 5.86 3.11
N GLU A 44 -10.66 5.60 4.38
CA GLU A 44 -10.23 4.39 5.07
C GLU A 44 -10.80 3.13 4.40
N ALA A 45 -12.10 3.13 4.07
CA ALA A 45 -12.74 2.03 3.37
C ALA A 45 -12.08 1.72 2.01
N PHE A 46 -11.59 2.74 1.30
CA PHE A 46 -10.81 2.53 0.07
C PHE A 46 -9.52 1.75 0.33
N PHE A 47 -8.78 2.04 1.40
CA PHE A 47 -7.52 1.34 1.70
C PHE A 47 -7.70 -0.13 2.07
N VAL A 48 -8.90 -0.57 2.45
CA VAL A 48 -9.18 -1.99 2.73
C VAL A 48 -9.92 -2.68 1.59
N SER A 49 -10.31 -1.93 0.55
CA SER A 49 -10.99 -2.45 -0.63
C SER A 49 -10.12 -3.45 -1.38
N VAL A 50 -10.75 -4.40 -2.08
CA VAL A 50 -10.04 -5.36 -2.90
C VAL A 50 -9.21 -4.67 -3.99
N GLU A 51 -9.71 -3.56 -4.52
CA GLU A 51 -9.03 -2.70 -5.48
C GLU A 51 -7.67 -2.27 -4.94
N PHE A 52 -7.63 -1.69 -3.74
CA PHE A 52 -6.38 -1.21 -3.17
C PHE A 52 -5.48 -2.36 -2.70
N GLN A 53 -6.06 -3.36 -2.04
CA GLN A 53 -5.32 -4.49 -1.46
C GLN A 53 -4.56 -5.30 -2.52
N GLN A 54 -5.18 -5.50 -3.70
CA GLN A 54 -4.61 -6.28 -4.80
C GLN A 54 -3.80 -5.45 -5.81
N THR A 55 -3.83 -4.11 -5.71
CA THR A 55 -3.03 -3.23 -6.58
C THR A 55 -1.96 -2.48 -5.78
N GLY A 56 -2.32 -1.35 -5.17
CA GLY A 56 -1.39 -0.48 -4.45
C GLY A 56 -0.68 -1.18 -3.31
N TYR A 57 -1.40 -1.96 -2.50
CA TYR A 57 -0.75 -2.66 -1.38
C TYR A 57 0.14 -3.82 -1.84
N LEU A 58 -0.20 -4.49 -2.94
CA LEU A 58 0.69 -5.47 -3.56
C LEU A 58 1.98 -4.80 -4.07
N VAL A 59 1.89 -3.65 -4.75
CA VAL A 59 3.07 -2.88 -5.19
C VAL A 59 3.97 -2.54 -4.00
N TYR A 60 3.40 -2.01 -2.91
CA TYR A 60 4.17 -1.74 -1.69
C TYR A 60 4.96 -2.98 -1.24
N ARG A 61 4.29 -4.13 -1.12
CA ARG A 61 4.89 -5.37 -0.63
C ARG A 61 5.95 -5.92 -1.57
N LEU A 62 5.77 -5.78 -2.89
CA LEU A 62 6.78 -6.15 -3.88
C LEU A 62 8.06 -5.32 -3.71
N TYR A 63 7.95 -4.00 -3.56
CA TYR A 63 9.09 -3.14 -3.28
C TYR A 63 9.77 -3.48 -1.95
N LYS A 64 8.98 -3.64 -0.87
CA LYS A 64 9.48 -4.01 0.47
C LYS A 64 10.23 -5.34 0.47
N THR A 65 9.77 -6.31 -0.32
CA THR A 65 10.39 -7.63 -0.45
C THR A 65 11.65 -7.60 -1.32
N SER A 66 11.74 -6.66 -2.25
CA SER A 66 12.78 -6.66 -3.29
C SER A 66 14.00 -5.82 -2.96
N PHE A 67 13.85 -4.77 -2.14
CA PHE A 67 14.93 -3.80 -1.99
C PHE A 67 15.38 -3.64 -0.54
N ASP A 68 16.70 -3.61 -0.38
CA ASP A 68 17.37 -3.38 0.88
C ASP A 68 17.12 -1.93 1.35
N PRO A 69 16.67 -1.71 2.60
CA PRO A 69 16.54 -0.40 3.22
C PRO A 69 17.74 0.54 3.08
N ALA A 70 18.97 0.00 2.95
CA ALA A 70 20.19 0.79 2.80
C ALA A 70 20.35 1.38 1.38
N ALA A 71 20.06 0.58 0.35
CA ALA A 71 20.14 1.02 -1.05
C ALA A 71 18.91 1.85 -1.45
N ARG A 72 17.78 1.55 -0.82
CA ARG A 72 16.49 2.19 -1.04
C ARG A 72 15.84 2.45 0.31
N PRO A 73 15.77 3.70 0.79
CA PRO A 73 15.31 3.99 2.15
C PRO A 73 14.03 3.23 2.52
N ARG A 74 14.17 2.32 3.50
CA ARG A 74 13.10 1.45 4.03
C ARG A 74 12.45 0.48 3.04
N GLY A 75 13.02 0.31 1.85
CA GLY A 75 12.49 -0.57 0.81
C GLY A 75 11.19 -0.04 0.16
N LEU A 76 10.94 1.27 0.23
CA LEU A 76 9.65 1.84 -0.19
C LEU A 76 9.64 2.25 -1.68
N PRO A 77 8.51 2.11 -2.40
CA PRO A 77 8.36 2.73 -3.72
C PRO A 77 8.42 4.26 -3.61
N ARG A 78 8.83 4.97 -4.66
CA ARG A 78 8.64 6.43 -4.77
C ARG A 78 7.24 6.72 -5.31
N TYR A 79 6.77 7.95 -5.13
CA TYR A 79 5.41 8.34 -5.51
C TYR A 79 5.07 8.01 -6.98
N ALA A 80 5.94 8.41 -7.92
CA ALA A 80 5.70 8.19 -9.35
C ALA A 80 5.75 6.70 -9.74
N GLU A 81 6.62 5.92 -9.11
CA GLU A 81 6.72 4.47 -9.34
C GLU A 81 5.48 3.76 -8.82
N PHE A 82 5.05 4.08 -7.60
CA PHE A 82 3.85 3.52 -6.99
C PHE A 82 2.62 3.73 -7.90
N LEU A 83 2.41 4.96 -8.38
CA LEU A 83 1.27 5.26 -9.24
C LEU A 83 1.30 4.47 -10.55
N ARG A 84 2.45 4.46 -11.23
CA ARG A 84 2.63 3.73 -12.49
C ARG A 84 2.37 2.24 -12.30
N ASP A 85 2.95 1.66 -11.25
CA ASP A 85 2.93 0.22 -11.02
C ASP A 85 1.55 -0.25 -10.53
N ALA A 86 0.89 0.51 -9.66
CA ALA A 86 -0.49 0.21 -9.25
C ALA A 86 -1.46 0.32 -10.43
N GLN A 87 -1.25 1.30 -11.32
CA GLN A 87 -2.04 1.43 -12.55
C GLN A 87 -1.82 0.25 -13.51
N ALA A 88 -0.60 -0.28 -13.61
CA ALA A 88 -0.31 -1.44 -14.44
C ALA A 88 -1.10 -2.67 -13.98
N ILE A 89 -1.10 -2.95 -12.67
CA ILE A 89 -1.87 -4.07 -12.08
C ILE A 89 -3.38 -3.85 -12.24
N GLY A 90 -3.89 -2.65 -11.98
CA GLY A 90 -5.32 -2.34 -12.09
C GLY A 90 -5.84 -2.07 -13.52
N SER A 91 -5.00 -2.21 -14.55
CA SER A 91 -5.34 -1.80 -15.91
C SER A 91 -6.50 -2.59 -16.51
N GLY A 92 -7.61 -1.92 -16.80
CA GLY A 92 -8.82 -2.55 -17.34
C GLY A 92 -9.57 -3.45 -16.37
N VAL A 93 -9.20 -3.47 -15.09
CA VAL A 93 -9.96 -4.15 -14.03
C VAL A 93 -11.14 -3.25 -13.63
N ILE A 94 -12.33 -3.84 -13.57
CA ILE A 94 -13.56 -3.27 -12.99
C ILE A 94 -14.09 -4.33 -12.02
N VAL A 95 -13.97 -4.08 -10.73
CA VAL A 95 -14.33 -5.07 -9.71
C VAL A 95 -15.83 -5.41 -9.80
N ASN A 96 -16.16 -6.70 -9.63
CA ASN A 96 -17.48 -7.29 -9.80
C ASN A 96 -18.01 -7.35 -11.26
N ALA A 97 -17.25 -6.89 -12.26
CA ALA A 97 -17.61 -7.13 -13.67
C ALA A 97 -17.20 -8.56 -14.09
N PRO A 98 -17.93 -9.24 -14.99
CA PRO A 98 -17.55 -10.60 -15.42
C PRO A 98 -16.08 -10.70 -15.87
N GLY A 99 -15.32 -11.62 -15.28
CA GLY A 99 -13.92 -11.88 -15.65
C GLY A 99 -12.87 -10.98 -14.99
N TRP A 100 -13.26 -10.13 -14.03
CA TRP A 100 -12.36 -9.14 -13.44
C TRP A 100 -11.21 -9.77 -12.65
N GLU A 101 -11.44 -10.90 -11.97
CA GLU A 101 -10.42 -11.61 -11.21
C GLU A 101 -9.33 -12.17 -12.14
N GLN A 102 -9.73 -12.78 -13.27
CA GLN A 102 -8.78 -13.32 -14.25
C GLN A 102 -7.99 -12.19 -14.92
N LYS A 103 -8.63 -11.04 -15.17
CA LYS A 103 -7.95 -9.87 -15.71
C LYS A 103 -6.92 -9.30 -14.74
N LEU A 104 -7.29 -9.19 -13.46
CA LEU A 104 -6.40 -8.76 -12.39
C LEU A 104 -5.21 -9.71 -12.24
N GLU A 105 -5.47 -11.01 -12.19
CA GLU A 105 -4.43 -12.04 -12.10
C GLU A 105 -3.43 -11.96 -13.27
N ALA A 106 -3.94 -11.88 -14.50
CA ALA A 106 -3.10 -11.76 -15.69
C ALA A 106 -2.25 -10.48 -15.68
N ASN A 107 -2.81 -9.36 -15.21
CA ASN A 107 -2.06 -8.12 -15.05
C ASN A 107 -0.97 -8.25 -13.97
N THR A 108 -1.28 -8.88 -12.84
CA THR A 108 -0.34 -9.12 -11.74
C THR A 108 0.84 -9.97 -12.19
N GLU A 109 0.58 -11.10 -12.85
CA GLU A 109 1.64 -11.98 -13.37
C GLU A 109 2.54 -11.24 -14.37
N ALA A 110 1.94 -10.54 -15.33
CA ALA A 110 2.69 -9.78 -16.33
C ALA A 110 3.53 -8.66 -15.68
N PHE A 111 2.96 -7.95 -14.70
CA PHE A 111 3.65 -6.90 -13.97
C PHE A 111 4.85 -7.44 -13.18
N ILE A 112 4.68 -8.50 -12.38
CA ILE A 112 5.78 -9.03 -11.56
C ILE A 112 6.88 -9.61 -12.45
N LYS A 113 6.53 -10.22 -13.59
CA LYS A 113 7.49 -10.67 -14.60
C LYS A 113 8.32 -9.53 -15.18
N GLU A 114 7.70 -8.39 -15.49
CA GLU A 114 8.42 -7.18 -15.92
C GLU A 114 9.28 -6.61 -14.78
N PHE A 115 8.72 -6.53 -13.58
CA PHE A 115 9.36 -5.98 -12.40
C PHE A 115 10.69 -6.66 -12.09
N VAL A 116 10.76 -8.00 -12.14
CA VAL A 116 12.01 -8.75 -11.86
C VAL A 116 13.07 -8.60 -12.96
N GLN A 117 12.74 -7.99 -14.09
CA GLN A 117 13.67 -7.71 -15.20
C GLN A 117 14.18 -6.27 -15.19
N ARG A 118 13.63 -5.40 -14.34
CA ARG A 118 14.08 -4.01 -14.21
C ARG A 118 15.55 -3.94 -13.79
N SER A 119 16.27 -2.94 -14.28
CA SER A 119 17.71 -2.77 -14.01
C SER A 119 18.05 -2.69 -12.52
N GLU A 120 17.22 -2.04 -11.72
CA GLU A 120 17.39 -1.97 -10.26
C GLU A 120 17.28 -3.36 -9.63
N PHE A 121 16.34 -4.18 -10.11
CA PHE A 121 16.13 -5.54 -9.62
C PHE A 121 17.26 -6.47 -10.04
N THR A 122 17.65 -6.45 -11.31
CA THR A 122 18.71 -7.32 -11.84
C THR A 122 20.10 -6.94 -11.33
N ALA A 123 20.34 -5.67 -11.02
CA ALA A 123 21.56 -5.24 -10.32
C ALA A 123 21.65 -5.84 -8.91
N ARG A 124 20.53 -5.93 -8.18
CA ARG A 124 20.48 -6.53 -6.84
C ARG A 124 20.48 -8.06 -6.85
N TYR A 125 19.85 -8.63 -7.88
CA TYR A 125 19.66 -10.06 -8.05
C TYR A 125 20.18 -10.48 -9.43
N PRO A 126 21.51 -10.57 -9.63
CA PRO A 126 22.07 -11.00 -10.90
C PRO A 126 21.63 -12.41 -11.27
N GLU A 127 21.60 -12.75 -12.56
CA GLU A 127 21.20 -14.08 -13.03
C GLU A 127 22.13 -15.20 -12.52
N THR A 128 23.37 -14.85 -12.17
CA THR A 128 24.35 -15.76 -11.56
C THR A 128 24.05 -16.10 -10.09
N MET A 129 23.10 -15.41 -9.46
CA MET A 129 22.70 -15.66 -8.07
C MET A 129 21.95 -16.99 -7.96
N SER A 130 22.31 -17.80 -6.96
CA SER A 130 21.59 -19.06 -6.71
C SER A 130 20.18 -18.81 -6.19
N GLY A 131 19.29 -19.80 -6.37
CA GLY A 131 17.93 -19.72 -5.81
C GLY A 131 17.92 -19.55 -4.30
N GLU A 132 18.85 -20.18 -3.58
CA GLU A 132 19.00 -20.01 -2.13
C GLU A 132 19.38 -18.58 -1.74
N GLN A 133 20.35 -18.00 -2.43
CA GLN A 133 20.76 -16.61 -2.18
C GLN A 133 19.64 -15.63 -2.50
N TYR A 134 18.93 -15.86 -3.61
CA TYR A 134 17.79 -15.06 -4.04
C TYR A 134 16.67 -15.07 -3.00
N VAL A 135 16.16 -16.26 -2.65
CA VAL A 135 15.05 -16.41 -1.70
C VAL A 135 15.44 -15.94 -0.30
N THR A 136 16.67 -16.19 0.15
CA THR A 136 17.16 -15.68 1.45
C THR A 136 17.15 -14.16 1.48
N ALA A 137 17.60 -13.51 0.40
CA ALA A 137 17.61 -12.05 0.32
C ALA A 137 16.19 -11.46 0.29
N LEU A 138 15.24 -12.08 -0.42
CA LEU A 138 13.83 -11.65 -0.40
C LEU A 138 13.24 -11.75 1.01
N LEU A 139 13.43 -12.88 1.69
CA LEU A 139 12.93 -13.08 3.06
C LEU A 139 13.58 -12.13 4.06
N ALA A 140 14.86 -11.81 3.88
CA ALA A 140 15.56 -10.83 4.71
C ALA A 140 14.98 -9.42 4.57
N ASN A 141 14.71 -8.96 3.34
CA ASN A 141 14.09 -7.65 3.10
C ASN A 141 12.64 -7.60 3.63
N ALA A 142 11.89 -8.69 3.46
CA ALA A 142 10.56 -8.87 4.02
C ALA A 142 10.58 -9.05 5.55
N GLU A 143 11.76 -9.17 6.15
CA GLU A 143 11.97 -9.43 7.57
C GLU A 143 11.15 -10.64 8.06
N LEU A 144 11.11 -11.68 7.24
CA LEU A 144 10.46 -12.96 7.49
C LEU A 144 11.49 -14.04 7.83
N SER A 145 11.06 -15.08 8.55
CA SER A 145 11.93 -16.18 8.93
C SER A 145 12.44 -16.95 7.70
N PRO A 146 13.76 -17.22 7.59
CA PRO A 146 14.36 -17.92 6.47
C PRO A 146 14.14 -19.45 6.51
N SER A 147 13.26 -19.98 7.38
CA SER A 147 13.02 -21.43 7.50
C SER A 147 11.54 -21.84 7.43
N GLY A 148 10.64 -20.91 7.09
CA GLY A 148 9.20 -21.17 6.97
C GLY A 148 8.78 -21.85 5.67
N THR A 149 7.49 -22.20 5.58
CA THR A 149 6.85 -22.78 4.39
C THR A 149 7.05 -21.90 3.15
N GLU A 150 7.01 -20.57 3.29
CA GLU A 150 7.21 -19.63 2.20
C GLU A 150 8.57 -19.80 1.52
N ARG A 151 9.63 -20.14 2.27
CA ARG A 151 10.94 -20.41 1.68
C ARG A 151 10.89 -21.60 0.72
N GLN A 152 10.28 -22.70 1.15
CA GLN A 152 10.25 -23.93 0.35
C GLN A 152 9.46 -23.71 -0.93
N LEU A 153 8.31 -23.03 -0.84
CA LEU A 153 7.50 -22.67 -1.99
C LEU A 153 8.24 -21.71 -2.94
N ALA A 154 8.91 -20.69 -2.42
CA ALA A 154 9.68 -19.74 -3.23
C ALA A 154 10.88 -20.41 -3.93
N LEU A 155 11.57 -21.34 -3.26
CA LEU A 155 12.66 -22.10 -3.87
C LEU A 155 12.16 -23.02 -4.99
N ALA A 156 11.05 -23.72 -4.76
CA ALA A 156 10.43 -24.56 -5.79
C ALA A 156 10.00 -23.74 -7.00
N ALA A 157 9.40 -22.57 -6.76
CA ALA A 157 9.02 -21.63 -7.82
C ALA A 157 10.24 -21.12 -8.61
N TYR A 158 11.32 -20.73 -7.91
CA TYR A 158 12.57 -20.29 -8.54
C TYR A 158 13.15 -21.37 -9.45
N GLY A 159 13.05 -22.64 -9.07
CA GLY A 159 13.55 -23.79 -9.82
C GLY A 159 12.95 -23.95 -11.23
N SER A 160 11.84 -23.26 -11.54
CA SER A 160 11.33 -23.17 -12.91
C SER A 160 12.23 -22.38 -13.87
N GLY A 161 13.18 -21.61 -13.34
CA GLY A 161 14.15 -20.84 -14.12
C GLY A 161 13.61 -19.54 -14.73
N GLY A 162 14.55 -18.73 -15.24
CA GLY A 162 14.28 -17.49 -15.96
C GLY A 162 13.53 -16.43 -15.14
N ALA A 163 12.95 -15.46 -15.85
CA ALA A 163 12.14 -14.40 -15.25
C ALA A 163 10.87 -14.96 -14.58
N ASP A 164 10.28 -16.03 -15.12
CA ASP A 164 9.05 -16.63 -14.60
C ASP A 164 9.25 -17.27 -13.23
N GLY A 165 10.32 -18.05 -13.04
CA GLY A 165 10.63 -18.64 -11.73
C GLY A 165 10.93 -17.58 -10.67
N ARG A 166 11.67 -16.52 -11.06
CA ARG A 166 11.96 -15.38 -10.19
C ARG A 166 10.72 -14.60 -9.80
N ALA A 167 9.87 -14.28 -10.76
CA ALA A 167 8.61 -13.58 -10.53
C ALA A 167 7.71 -14.35 -9.55
N ARG A 168 7.55 -15.67 -9.76
CA ARG A 168 6.77 -16.52 -8.84
C ARG A 168 7.37 -16.59 -7.44
N ALA A 169 8.69 -16.73 -7.33
CA ALA A 169 9.37 -16.75 -6.04
C ALA A 169 9.22 -15.42 -5.28
N LEU A 170 9.36 -14.28 -5.96
CA LEU A 170 9.09 -12.95 -5.39
C LEU A 170 7.64 -12.83 -4.92
N ARG A 171 6.68 -13.21 -5.77
CA ARG A 171 5.25 -13.12 -5.47
C ARG A 171 4.89 -13.92 -4.22
N ILE A 172 5.39 -15.14 -4.08
CA ILE A 172 5.16 -16.00 -2.91
C ILE A 172 5.56 -15.30 -1.61
N VAL A 173 6.72 -14.62 -1.59
CA VAL A 173 7.18 -13.91 -0.39
C VAL A 173 6.37 -12.63 -0.17
N ALA A 174 6.12 -11.85 -1.22
CA ALA A 174 5.37 -10.59 -1.15
C ALA A 174 3.89 -10.79 -0.75
N GLU A 175 3.32 -11.95 -1.08
CA GLU A 175 1.94 -12.32 -0.75
C GLU A 175 1.80 -13.11 0.55
N SER A 176 2.87 -13.32 1.31
CA SER A 176 2.79 -13.95 2.64
C SER A 176 1.84 -13.20 3.57
N ASP A 177 0.95 -13.94 4.25
CA ASP A 177 0.04 -13.40 5.27
C ASP A 177 0.79 -12.73 6.43
N LEU A 178 2.02 -13.15 6.71
CA LEU A 178 2.86 -12.51 7.73
C LEU A 178 3.28 -11.12 7.28
N LEU A 179 3.75 -10.99 6.03
CA LEU A 179 4.13 -9.70 5.47
C LEU A 179 2.92 -8.78 5.31
N PHE A 180 1.79 -9.31 4.81
CA PHE A 180 0.53 -8.60 4.69
C PHE A 180 0.08 -7.99 6.03
N ARG A 181 0.16 -8.73 7.14
CA ARG A 181 -0.25 -8.18 8.44
C ARG A 181 0.78 -7.21 9.00
N LYS A 182 2.07 -7.54 8.88
CA LYS A 182 3.17 -6.74 9.41
C LYS A 182 3.24 -5.35 8.77
N GLU A 183 3.04 -5.29 7.46
CA GLU A 183 3.29 -4.08 6.67
C GLU A 183 2.06 -3.21 6.47
N PHE A 184 0.90 -3.57 7.03
CA PHE A 184 -0.34 -2.82 6.80
C PHE A 184 -0.23 -1.39 7.31
N ASN A 185 0.14 -1.19 8.59
CA ASN A 185 0.29 0.15 9.17
C ASN A 185 1.35 0.99 8.45
N PRO A 186 2.59 0.48 8.20
CA PRO A 186 3.58 1.18 7.36
C PRO A 186 3.04 1.63 6.00
N ALA A 187 2.42 0.71 5.25
CA ALA A 187 1.87 1.03 3.94
C ALA A 187 0.73 2.06 4.03
N PHE A 188 -0.15 1.93 5.03
CA PHE A 188 -1.24 2.88 5.26
C PHE A 188 -0.72 4.30 5.50
N VAL A 189 0.37 4.46 6.28
CA VAL A 189 1.03 5.77 6.46
C VAL A 189 1.61 6.27 5.15
N LEU A 190 2.33 5.43 4.40
CA LEU A 190 2.89 5.82 3.10
C LEU A 190 1.79 6.31 2.15
N MET A 191 0.63 5.66 2.17
CA MET A 191 -0.48 6.05 1.32
C MET A 191 -1.06 7.41 1.65
N GLN A 192 -0.94 7.90 2.89
CA GLN A 192 -1.35 9.27 3.19
C GLN A 192 -0.44 10.28 2.50
N TYR A 193 0.87 10.00 2.47
CA TYR A 193 1.84 10.82 1.74
C TYR A 193 1.57 10.80 0.23
N PHE A 194 1.25 9.64 -0.35
CA PHE A 194 0.97 9.54 -1.78
C PHE A 194 -0.40 10.10 -2.17
N GLY A 195 -1.46 9.69 -1.46
CA GLY A 195 -2.84 10.07 -1.77
C GLY A 195 -3.13 11.54 -1.50
N TYR A 196 -2.71 12.04 -0.34
CA TYR A 196 -3.01 13.41 0.09
C TYR A 196 -1.89 14.40 -0.21
N LEU A 197 -0.63 14.03 0.01
CA LEU A 197 0.50 14.96 -0.15
C LEU A 197 1.19 14.86 -1.53
N ARG A 198 0.91 13.81 -2.30
CA ARG A 198 1.48 13.55 -3.63
C ARG A 198 3.01 13.61 -3.66
N ARG A 199 3.67 13.05 -2.64
CA ARG A 199 5.14 13.01 -2.50
C ARG A 199 5.61 11.86 -1.61
N GLY A 200 6.90 11.55 -1.65
CA GLY A 200 7.54 10.65 -0.68
C GLY A 200 7.56 11.22 0.75
N PRO A 201 7.60 10.36 1.79
CA PRO A 201 7.75 10.77 3.20
C PRO A 201 9.12 11.38 3.53
N ASP A 202 10.10 11.18 2.65
CA ASP A 202 11.45 11.76 2.64
C ASP A 202 11.57 13.03 1.78
N GLU A 203 10.54 13.36 1.00
CA GLU A 203 10.48 14.53 0.12
C GLU A 203 9.72 15.69 0.80
N GLY A 204 10.07 16.96 0.57
CA GLY A 204 9.34 18.13 1.11
C GLY A 204 10.22 19.38 1.28
N GLU A 205 9.60 20.57 1.26
CA GLU A 205 10.28 21.88 1.13
C GLU A 205 11.34 22.18 2.21
N ASP A 206 11.29 21.52 3.39
CA ASP A 206 12.23 21.72 4.51
C ASP A 206 12.70 20.40 5.16
N ALA A 207 12.98 19.35 4.39
CA ALA A 207 13.50 18.09 4.94
C ALA A 207 15.05 18.00 4.82
N PRO A 208 15.82 18.64 5.73
CA PRO A 208 17.23 18.30 5.88
C PRO A 208 17.36 16.81 6.21
N ALA A 209 18.54 16.22 5.93
CA ALA A 209 18.77 14.78 6.07
C ALA A 209 18.37 14.23 7.45
N ASP A 210 18.49 15.04 8.51
CA ASP A 210 18.10 14.69 9.88
C ASP A 210 16.59 14.62 10.10
N ARG A 211 15.74 15.06 9.16
CA ARG A 211 14.28 15.07 9.27
C ARG A 211 13.56 14.16 8.28
N GLN A 212 14.27 13.51 7.37
CA GLN A 212 13.69 12.50 6.49
C GLN A 212 12.93 11.45 7.33
N PHE A 213 11.71 11.10 6.92
CA PHE A 213 10.82 10.16 7.61
C PHE A 213 10.33 10.54 9.01
N LYS A 214 10.73 11.66 9.65
CA LYS A 214 10.26 11.99 11.01
C LYS A 214 8.74 12.05 11.13
N GLY A 215 8.06 12.63 10.15
CA GLY A 215 6.59 12.66 10.11
C GLY A 215 6.00 11.26 9.93
N TYR A 216 6.60 10.46 9.04
CA TYR A 216 6.19 9.07 8.81
C TYR A 216 6.32 8.24 10.08
N ASP A 217 7.44 8.37 10.80
CA ASP A 217 7.69 7.67 12.06
C ASP A 217 6.74 8.11 13.16
N PHE A 218 6.46 9.40 13.27
CA PHE A 218 5.48 9.92 14.22
C PHE A 218 4.10 9.29 14.00
N TRP A 219 3.61 9.28 12.75
CA TRP A 219 2.31 8.70 12.42
C TRP A 219 2.27 7.18 12.58
N LEU A 220 3.33 6.49 12.16
CA LEU A 220 3.45 5.06 12.34
C LEU A 220 3.49 4.68 13.82
N GLN A 221 4.26 5.40 14.64
CA GLN A 221 4.28 5.20 16.09
C GLN A 221 2.91 5.48 16.71
N LYS A 222 2.22 6.54 16.26
CA LYS A 222 0.87 6.85 16.76
C LYS A 222 -0.12 5.72 16.45
N LEU A 223 -0.09 5.17 15.24
CA LEU A 223 -0.91 4.00 14.88
C LEU A 223 -0.55 2.77 15.73
N ASN A 224 0.74 2.49 15.89
CA ASN A 224 1.22 1.32 16.64
C ASN A 224 1.05 1.45 18.17
N ASN A 225 0.96 2.66 18.71
CA ASN A 225 0.74 2.91 20.14
C ASN A 225 -0.75 3.00 20.48
N ALA A 226 -1.56 3.58 19.59
CA ALA A 226 -3.01 3.58 19.72
C ALA A 226 -3.61 2.17 19.56
N SER A 227 -2.84 1.21 19.03
CA SER A 227 -3.30 -0.17 18.90
C SER A 227 -3.36 -0.92 20.22
N GLY A 228 -2.59 -0.57 21.27
CA GLY A 228 -2.67 -1.16 22.64
C GLY A 228 -2.57 -2.68 22.77
N ASP A 229 -2.56 -3.38 21.65
CA ASP A 229 -2.76 -4.79 21.44
C ASP A 229 -2.01 -5.11 20.15
N THR A 230 -1.02 -5.98 20.27
CA THR A 230 -0.22 -6.48 19.16
C THR A 230 -0.92 -7.63 18.43
N THR A 231 -2.19 -7.93 18.76
CA THR A 231 -3.01 -8.81 17.93
C THR A 231 -3.30 -8.16 16.59
N ARG A 232 -2.47 -8.56 15.64
CA ARG A 232 -2.89 -9.12 14.34
C ARG A 232 -4.36 -8.82 14.01
N PHE A 233 -4.57 -8.00 12.98
CA PHE A 233 -5.82 -8.04 12.21
C PHE A 233 -6.00 -9.49 11.72
N ASN A 234 -6.91 -10.24 12.33
CA ASN A 234 -7.28 -11.61 11.96
C ASN A 234 -8.49 -11.61 11.01
N THR A 235 -9.23 -10.50 10.91
CA THR A 235 -10.36 -10.33 9.98
C THR A 235 -10.39 -8.93 9.36
N ILE A 236 -11.05 -8.83 8.18
CA ILE A 236 -11.35 -7.54 7.52
C ILE A 236 -12.27 -6.67 8.41
N GLU A 237 -13.08 -7.26 9.29
CA GLU A 237 -13.92 -6.54 10.25
C GLU A 237 -13.11 -5.86 11.37
N GLU A 238 -12.03 -6.47 11.86
CA GLU A 238 -11.13 -5.85 12.85
C GLU A 238 -10.34 -4.66 12.27
N LEU A 239 -10.08 -4.71 10.95
CA LEU A 239 -9.51 -3.62 10.17
C LEU A 239 -10.50 -2.45 9.99
N LEU A 240 -11.80 -2.76 9.96
CA LEU A 240 -12.93 -1.84 9.72
C LEU A 240 -13.63 -1.35 10.99
N ALA A 241 -13.19 -1.77 12.18
CA ALA A 241 -13.74 -1.31 13.44
C ALA A 241 -13.57 0.22 13.56
N PRO A 242 -14.64 0.96 13.88
CA PRO A 242 -14.64 2.41 13.79
C PRO A 242 -13.61 3.00 14.75
N THR A 243 -12.81 3.96 14.27
CA THR A 243 -12.01 4.99 15.01
C THR A 243 -10.47 4.91 15.06
N ARG A 244 -9.74 4.17 14.20
CA ARG A 244 -8.25 4.21 14.23
C ARG A 244 -7.61 4.87 13.00
N THR A 245 -7.94 4.37 11.84
CA THR A 245 -7.42 4.80 10.54
C THR A 245 -8.08 6.12 10.09
N ALA A 246 -9.37 6.33 10.38
CA ALA A 246 -10.05 7.62 10.19
C ALA A 246 -9.41 8.80 10.95
N GLN A 247 -8.92 8.62 12.18
CA GLN A 247 -8.27 9.70 12.94
C GLN A 247 -6.95 10.15 12.31
N MET A 248 -6.23 9.22 11.66
CA MET A 248 -5.02 9.56 10.94
C MET A 248 -5.34 10.24 9.61
N VAL A 249 -6.32 9.73 8.86
CA VAL A 249 -6.78 10.39 7.62
C VAL A 249 -7.25 11.82 7.91
N GLU A 250 -8.04 12.01 8.97
CA GLU A 250 -8.46 13.33 9.43
C GLU A 250 -7.25 14.24 9.64
N ALA A 251 -6.23 13.76 10.34
CA ALA A 251 -5.03 14.55 10.60
C ALA A 251 -4.25 14.94 9.33
N PHE A 252 -4.18 14.06 8.32
CA PHE A 252 -3.52 14.38 7.04
C PHE A 252 -4.31 15.43 6.23
N VAL A 253 -5.64 15.30 6.16
CA VAL A 253 -6.53 16.23 5.44
C VAL A 253 -6.60 17.60 6.13
N VAL A 254 -6.39 17.67 7.45
CA VAL A 254 -6.35 18.95 8.19
C VAL A 254 -4.95 19.54 8.36
N THR A 255 -3.87 18.87 7.89
CA THR A 255 -2.52 19.41 8.05
C THR A 255 -2.38 20.77 7.37
N GLY A 256 -1.60 21.66 7.98
CA GLY A 256 -1.25 22.95 7.39
C GLY A 256 -0.58 22.79 6.02
N GLU A 257 0.16 21.70 5.78
CA GLU A 257 0.73 21.39 4.47
C GLU A 257 -0.33 21.09 3.42
N TYR A 258 -1.28 20.18 3.71
CA TYR A 258 -2.36 19.86 2.78
C TYR A 258 -3.19 21.10 2.42
N ARG A 259 -3.57 21.90 3.43
CA ARG A 259 -4.31 23.15 3.23
C ARG A 259 -3.55 24.20 2.43
N ARG A 260 -2.23 24.34 2.65
CA ARG A 260 -1.38 25.26 1.88
C ARG A 260 -1.24 24.85 0.42
N ARG A 261 -1.15 23.54 0.13
CA ARG A 261 -0.89 23.03 -1.23
C ARG A 261 -2.15 22.83 -2.06
N PHE A 262 -3.28 22.52 -1.42
CA PHE A 262 -4.50 22.09 -2.12
C PHE A 262 -5.77 22.86 -1.73
N GLY A 263 -5.70 23.81 -0.79
CA GLY A 263 -6.85 24.61 -0.35
C GLY A 263 -7.66 23.98 0.79
N THR A 264 -8.77 24.61 1.16
CA THR A 264 -9.61 24.25 2.33
C THR A 264 -10.97 23.64 1.98
N ASP A 265 -11.28 23.46 0.69
CA ASP A 265 -12.63 23.14 0.21
C ASP A 265 -12.87 21.62 0.05
#